data_AF-A0A4Q8L3X4-F1
#
_entry.id   AF-A0A4Q8L3X4-F1
#
_cell.length_a   1.000
_cell.length_b   1.000
_cell.length_c   1.000
_cell.angle_alpha   90.00
_cell.angle_beta   90.00
_cell.angle_gamma   90.00
#
_symmetry.space_group_name_H-M   'P 1'
#
loop_
_entity.id
_entity.type
_entity.pdbx_description
1 polymer ?
#
loop_
_entity_poly.entity_id
_entity_poly.type
_entity_poly.pdbx_seq_one_letter_code
_entity_poly.pdbx_strand_id
1 'polypeptide(L)' 'MTKIPGKAAWAARRARELEEQARALLDAPAADWRARQRLRDGAVRLRNEAARFRRMAAAQIPGGHPESLVA' A
#
# COMPACT_ATOMS: atom_id res chain seq x y z
N MET A 1 -16.84 -18.53 -12.13
CA MET A 1 -16.78 -17.14 -11.61
C MET A 1 -15.58 -16.44 -12.24
N THR A 2 -15.83 -15.61 -13.25
CA THR A 2 -14.83 -14.81 -13.96
C THR A 2 -14.35 -13.69 -13.04
N LYS A 3 -13.13 -13.83 -12.50
CA LYS A 3 -12.52 -12.80 -11.64
C LYS A 3 -12.29 -11.54 -12.48
N ILE A 4 -12.76 -10.37 -12.01
CA ILE A 4 -12.74 -9.13 -12.79
C ILE A 4 -11.30 -8.58 -12.79
N PRO A 5 -10.59 -8.59 -13.94
CA PRO A 5 -9.20 -8.09 -14.02
C PRO A 5 -9.07 -6.65 -13.55
N GLY A 6 -10.11 -5.84 -13.79
CA GLY A 6 -10.19 -4.44 -13.35
C GLY A 6 -10.12 -4.26 -11.84
N LYS A 7 -10.65 -5.19 -11.04
CA LYS A 7 -10.60 -5.08 -9.57
C LYS A 7 -9.21 -5.36 -9.02
N ALA A 8 -8.50 -6.34 -9.59
CA ALA A 8 -7.13 -6.65 -9.23
C ALA A 8 -6.19 -5.48 -9.58
N ALA A 9 -6.30 -4.96 -10.79
CA ALA A 9 -5.51 -3.81 -11.26
C ALA A 9 -5.80 -2.55 -10.45
N TRP A 10 -7.07 -2.26 -10.14
CA TRP A 10 -7.45 -1.14 -9.28
C TRP A 10 -6.86 -1.28 -7.88
N ALA A 11 -6.93 -2.46 -7.28
CA ALA A 11 -6.39 -2.71 -5.94
C ALA A 11 -4.86 -2.56 -5.93
N ALA A 12 -4.15 -3.06 -6.95
CA ALA A 12 -2.71 -2.90 -7.10
C ALA A 12 -2.31 -1.41 -7.24
N ARG A 13 -3.02 -0.65 -8.09
CA ARG A 13 -2.79 0.79 -8.24
C ARG A 13 -3.02 1.52 -6.92
N ARG A 14 -4.10 1.19 -6.21
CA ARG A 14 -4.42 1.82 -4.93
C ARG A 14 -3.38 1.52 -3.85
N ALA A 15 -2.84 0.31 -3.82
CA ALA A 15 -1.73 -0.03 -2.92
C ALA A 15 -0.51 0.85 -3.19
N ARG A 16 -0.12 1.00 -4.46
CA ARG A 16 1.02 1.84 -4.86
C ARG A 16 0.83 3.31 -4.47
N GLU A 17 -0.35 3.88 -4.74
CA GLU A 17 -0.67 5.27 -4.35
C GLU A 17 -0.49 5.50 -2.83
N LEU A 18 -0.88 4.52 -2.00
CA LEU A 18 -0.73 4.59 -0.55
C LEU A 18 0.73 4.45 -0.11
N GLU A 19 1.53 3.63 -0.81
CA GLU A 19 2.97 3.50 -0.54
C GLU A 19 3.73 4.77 -0.91
N GLU A 20 3.38 5.41 -2.02
CA GLU A 20 3.93 6.70 -2.44
C GLU A 20 3.60 7.79 -1.40
N GLN A 21 2.36 7.84 -0.91
CA GLN A 21 1.98 8.77 0.18
C GLN A 21 2.72 8.47 1.48
N ALA A 22 2.88 7.18 1.85
CA ALA A 22 3.64 6.80 3.03
C ALA A 22 5.11 7.21 2.91
N ARG A 23 5.69 7.11 1.71
CA ARG A 23 7.04 7.56 1.43
C ARG A 23 7.16 9.07 1.57
N ALA A 24 6.23 9.83 0.98
CA ALA A 24 6.18 11.28 1.09
C ALA A 24 6.10 11.76 2.56
N LEU A 25 5.32 11.09 3.42
CA LEU A 25 5.26 11.42 4.85
C LEU A 25 6.61 11.21 5.56
N LEU A 26 7.39 10.21 5.17
CA LEU A 26 8.69 9.93 5.79
C LEU A 26 9.79 10.85 5.28
N ASP A 27 9.67 11.31 4.04
CA ASP A 27 10.59 12.28 3.44
C ASP A 27 10.23 13.74 3.82
N ALA A 28 9.04 13.98 4.36
CA ALA A 28 8.60 15.30 4.79
C ALA A 28 9.44 15.84 5.96
N PRO A 29 9.84 17.13 5.92
CA PRO A 29 10.54 17.75 7.04
C PRO A 29 9.65 17.85 8.27
N ALA A 30 10.23 17.67 9.46
CA ALA A 30 9.56 17.78 10.74
C ALA A 30 10.37 18.66 11.71
N ALA A 31 9.70 19.62 12.32
CA ALA A 31 10.32 20.60 13.23
C ALA A 31 10.78 19.98 14.56
N ASP A 32 10.11 18.93 15.03
CA ASP A 32 10.45 18.24 16.27
C ASP A 32 10.22 16.71 16.20
N TRP A 33 10.65 16.02 17.24
CA TRP A 33 10.57 14.56 17.33
C TRP A 33 9.12 14.04 17.40
N ARG A 34 8.19 14.81 17.98
CA ARG A 34 6.77 14.42 18.07
C ARG A 34 6.09 14.54 16.72
N ALA A 35 6.34 15.62 15.98
CA ALA A 35 5.90 15.78 14.61
C ALA A 35 6.44 14.65 13.73
N ARG A 36 7.73 14.31 13.87
CA ARG A 36 8.34 13.16 13.17
C ARG A 36 7.66 11.84 13.53
N GLN A 37 7.31 11.63 14.80
CA GLN A 37 6.60 10.43 15.22
C GLN A 37 5.18 10.35 14.60
N ARG A 38 4.43 11.46 14.57
CA ARG A 38 3.12 11.50 13.91
C ARG A 38 3.18 11.16 12.43
N LEU A 39 4.21 11.65 11.72
CA LEU A 39 4.45 11.32 10.31
C LEU A 39 4.74 9.82 10.14
N ARG A 40 5.56 9.23 11.02
CA ARG A 40 5.84 7.79 11.03
C ARG A 40 4.58 6.97 11.29
N ASP A 41 3.77 7.34 12.27
CA ASP A 41 2.51 6.65 12.58
C ASP A 41 1.50 6.78 11.42
N GLY A 42 1.49 7.93 10.73
CA GLY A 42 0.75 8.11 9.48
C GLY A 42 1.23 7.17 8.37
N ALA A 43 2.54 7.11 8.13
CA ALA A 43 3.15 6.24 7.13
C ALA A 43 2.90 4.75 7.40
N VAL A 44 2.93 4.33 8.67
CA VAL A 44 2.59 2.95 9.08
C VAL A 44 1.15 2.62 8.73
N ARG A 45 0.20 3.52 9.02
CA ARG A 45 -1.21 3.31 8.68
C ARG A 45 -1.42 3.18 7.18
N LEU A 46 -0.81 4.05 6.38
CA LEU A 46 -0.88 3.97 4.92
C LEU A 46 -0.29 2.67 4.37
N ARG A 47 0.85 2.21 4.90
CA ARG A 47 1.47 0.93 4.52
C ARG A 47 0.62 -0.28 4.88
N ASN A 48 -0.02 -0.26 6.04
CA ASN A 48 -0.93 -1.33 6.45
C ASN A 48 -2.15 -1.42 5.51
N GLU A 49 -2.68 -0.26 5.11
CA GLU A 49 -3.78 -0.22 4.13
C GLU A 49 -3.31 -0.65 2.74
N ALA A 50 -2.11 -0.25 2.30
CA ALA A 50 -1.52 -0.73 1.05
C ALA A 50 -1.35 -2.26 1.04
N ALA A 51 -0.90 -2.85 2.16
CA ALA A 51 -0.79 -4.30 2.30
C ALA A 51 -2.15 -5.00 2.19
N ARG A 52 -3.22 -4.39 2.72
CA ARG A 52 -4.59 -4.89 2.56
C ARG A 52 -5.01 -4.88 1.09
N PHE A 53 -4.74 -3.80 0.36
CA PHE A 53 -5.03 -3.72 -1.07
C PHE A 53 -4.20 -4.72 -1.90
N ARG A 54 -2.92 -4.94 -1.59
CA ARG A 54 -2.10 -5.99 -2.23
C ARG A 54 -2.68 -7.39 -2.03
N ARG A 55 -3.10 -7.72 -0.82
CA ARG A 55 -3.78 -9.01 -0.54
C ARG A 55 -5.07 -9.16 -1.34
N MET A 56 -5.84 -8.08 -1.47
CA MET A 56 -7.05 -8.08 -2.30
C MET A 56 -6.72 -8.29 -3.79
N ALA A 57 -5.66 -7.64 -4.30
CA ALA A 57 -5.21 -7.84 -5.68
C ALA A 57 -4.77 -9.30 -5.91
N ALA A 58 -3.95 -9.84 -5.01
CA ALA A 58 -3.46 -11.22 -5.07
C ALA A 58 -4.60 -12.26 -5.04
N ALA A 59 -5.62 -12.07 -4.20
CA ALA A 59 -6.78 -12.97 -4.12
C ALA A 59 -7.58 -13.04 -5.44
N GLN A 60 -7.51 -11.99 -6.27
CA GLN A 60 -8.17 -11.93 -7.57
C GLN A 60 -7.34 -12.59 -8.69
N ILE A 61 -6.08 -12.98 -8.45
CA ILE A 61 -5.25 -13.71 -9.41
C ILE A 61 -5.32 -15.21 -9.06
N PRO A 62 -5.67 -16.12 -10.00
CA PRO A 62 -5.58 -17.56 -9.75
C PRO A 62 -4.13 -17.95 -9.45
N GLY A 63 -3.85 -18.54 -8.29
CA GLY A 63 -2.48 -18.89 -7.86
C GLY A 63 -1.60 -17.72 -7.42
N GLY A 64 -2.16 -16.53 -7.22
CA GLY A 64 -1.42 -15.34 -6.81
C GLY A 64 -0.92 -15.43 -5.37
N HIS A 65 0.33 -15.91 -5.20
CA HIS A 65 1.04 -15.76 -3.95
C HIS A 65 1.45 -14.28 -3.77
N PRO A 66 1.35 -13.72 -2.55
CA PRO A 66 1.64 -12.31 -2.29
C PRO A 66 3.09 -11.92 -2.62
N GLU A 67 3.98 -12.90 -2.76
CA GLU A 67 5.41 -12.75 -3.05
C GLU A 67 5.69 -12.44 -4.52
N SER A 68 4.77 -12.76 -5.43
CA SER A 68 4.95 -12.57 -6.88
C SER A 68 4.66 -11.14 -7.36
N LEU A 69 4.25 -10.23 -6.46
CA LEU A 69 3.90 -8.84 -6.77
C LEU A 69 4.99 -7.84 -6.37
N VAL A 70 6.15 -8.32 -5.91
CA VAL A 70 7.34 -7.52 -5.59
C VAL A 70 8.40 -7.83 -6.66
N ALA A 71 8.28 -7.20 -7.82
CA ALA A 71 9.30 -7.15 -8.86
C ALA A 71 9.36 -5.73 -9.44
#